data_AF-A0A202EBB6-F1
#
_entry.id   AF-A0A202EBB6-F1
#
_cell.length_a   1.000
_cell.length_b   1.000
_cell.length_c   1.000
_cell.angle_alpha   90.00
_cell.angle_beta   90.00
_cell.angle_gamma   90.00
#
_symmetry.space_group_name_H-M   'P 1'
#
loop_
_entity.id
_entity.type
_entity.pdbx_description
1 polymer ?
#
loop_
_entity_poly.entity_id
_entity_poly.type
_entity_poly.pdbx_seq_one_letter_code
_entity_poly.pdbx_strand_id
1 'polypeptide(L)'
;MVEGPDERERQLVVRARSQLEQWTNGARTAAYRELFEGNDPILSPDELHRLDAFDSALERHGGDGVWGTDQYGIHTGGPTGSDTALGVVCVYHPQITDDSVLRGGDGIDDDLEERLNAALWQYGERVATLIDDELEAFVRETQR
;
A
#
# COMPACT_ATOMS: atom_id res chain seq x y z
N MET A 1 -8.28 -38.58 8.89
CA MET A 1 -9.21 -37.66 8.21
C MET A 1 -8.38 -36.87 7.22
N VAL A 2 -8.69 -36.96 5.92
CA VAL A 2 -7.98 -36.18 4.88
C VAL A 2 -8.67 -34.83 4.83
N GLU A 3 -7.91 -33.75 5.06
CA GLU A 3 -8.42 -32.39 4.91
C GLU A 3 -8.95 -32.20 3.49
N GLY A 4 -10.20 -31.75 3.38
CA GLY A 4 -10.80 -31.41 2.10
C GLY A 4 -10.11 -30.21 1.45
N PRO A 5 -10.27 -30.01 0.14
CA PRO A 5 -9.66 -28.89 -0.60
C PRO A 5 -9.94 -27.53 0.08
N ASP A 6 -11.15 -27.32 0.60
CA ASP A 6 -11.58 -26.09 1.29
C ASP A 6 -10.79 -25.81 2.59
N GLU A 7 -10.36 -26.85 3.31
CA GLU A 7 -9.62 -26.68 4.57
C GLU A 7 -8.17 -26.25 4.30
N ARG A 8 -7.56 -26.79 3.23
CA ARG A 8 -6.23 -26.40 2.79
C ARG A 8 -6.20 -24.96 2.29
N GLU A 9 -7.24 -24.54 1.56
CA GLU A 9 -7.36 -23.15 1.09
C GLU A 9 -7.51 -22.18 2.27
N ARG A 10 -8.32 -22.52 3.27
CA ARG A 10 -8.44 -21.72 4.51
C ARG A 10 -7.12 -21.63 5.27
N GLN A 11 -6.38 -22.72 5.39
CA GLN A 11 -5.06 -22.72 6.03
C GLN A 11 -4.06 -21.88 5.25
N LEU A 12 -4.09 -21.91 3.91
CA LEU A 12 -3.26 -21.08 3.06
C LEU A 12 -3.56 -19.59 3.28
N VAL A 13 -4.84 -19.19 3.31
CA VAL A 13 -5.26 -17.80 3.60
C VAL A 13 -4.76 -17.35 4.96
N VAL A 14 -4.91 -18.17 6.01
CA VAL A 14 -4.45 -17.83 7.36
C VAL A 14 -2.94 -17.63 7.40
N ARG A 15 -2.18 -18.51 6.74
CA ARG A 15 -0.72 -18.39 6.66
C ARG A 15 -0.30 -17.16 5.88
N ALA A 16 -0.91 -16.88 4.73
CA ALA A 16 -0.60 -15.69 3.94
C ALA A 16 -0.90 -14.40 4.73
N ARG A 17 -2.04 -14.33 5.44
CA ARG A 17 -2.38 -13.19 6.31
C ARG A 17 -1.37 -12.98 7.44
N SER A 18 -0.76 -14.05 7.96
CA SER A 18 0.29 -13.94 8.97
C SER A 18 1.59 -13.31 8.45
N GLN A 19 1.82 -13.34 7.13
CA GLN A 19 2.99 -12.74 6.48
C GLN A 19 2.73 -11.32 5.96
N LEU A 20 1.45 -10.93 5.82
CA LEU A 20 1.03 -9.70 5.17
C LEU A 20 1.67 -8.43 5.76
N GLU A 21 1.82 -8.35 7.07
CA GLU A 21 2.48 -7.21 7.72
C GLU A 21 3.95 -7.08 7.29
N GLN A 22 4.67 -8.20 7.25
CA GLN A 22 6.07 -8.22 6.82
C GLN A 22 6.20 -7.82 5.34
N TRP A 23 5.35 -8.38 4.47
CA TRP A 23 5.32 -8.03 3.05
C TRP A 23 4.99 -6.56 2.83
N THR A 24 4.00 -6.04 3.56
CA THR A 24 3.62 -4.62 3.50
C THR A 24 4.79 -3.72 3.86
N ASN A 25 5.53 -4.01 4.93
CA ASN A 25 6.68 -3.20 5.34
C ASN A 25 7.80 -3.20 4.28
N GLY A 26 8.07 -4.35 3.67
CA GLY A 26 9.03 -4.46 2.57
C GLY A 26 8.56 -3.70 1.32
N ALA A 27 7.30 -3.90 0.94
CA ALA A 27 6.68 -3.29 -0.22
C ALA A 27 6.59 -1.76 -0.12
N ARG A 28 6.22 -1.21 1.05
CA ARG A 28 6.24 0.24 1.32
C ARG A 28 7.63 0.84 1.07
N THR A 29 8.66 0.21 1.63
CA THR A 29 10.06 0.66 1.46
C THR A 29 10.49 0.63 -0.01
N ALA A 30 10.15 -0.45 -0.72
CA ALA A 30 10.51 -0.62 -2.12
C ALA A 30 9.77 0.36 -3.03
N ALA A 31 8.45 0.52 -2.85
CA ALA A 31 7.63 1.46 -3.60
C ALA A 31 8.07 2.91 -3.37
N TYR A 32 8.36 3.29 -2.13
CA TYR A 32 8.85 4.65 -1.83
C TYR A 32 10.16 4.94 -2.57
N ARG A 33 11.13 4.02 -2.49
CA ARG A 33 12.40 4.18 -3.20
C ARG A 33 12.23 4.27 -4.71
N GLU A 34 11.37 3.43 -5.28
CA GLU A 34 11.11 3.41 -6.72
C GLU A 34 10.49 4.71 -7.20
N LEU A 35 9.48 5.23 -6.49
CA LEU A 35 8.66 6.35 -6.95
C LEU A 35 9.22 7.72 -6.56
N PHE A 36 9.98 7.82 -5.47
CA PHE A 36 10.39 9.13 -4.89
C PHE A 36 11.89 9.33 -4.73
N GLU A 37 12.70 8.26 -4.56
CA GLU A 37 14.16 8.38 -4.41
C GLU A 37 14.95 8.08 -5.70
N GLY A 38 14.27 7.61 -6.74
CA GLY A 38 14.87 7.19 -8.01
C GLY A 38 15.40 8.34 -8.88
N ASN A 39 15.85 7.99 -10.09
CA ASN A 39 16.36 8.97 -11.06
C ASN A 39 15.25 9.79 -11.74
N ASP A 40 14.00 9.33 -11.66
CA ASP A 40 12.82 9.94 -12.27
C ASP A 40 11.65 9.89 -11.27
N PRO A 41 11.71 10.67 -10.18
CA PRO A 41 10.69 10.63 -9.15
C PRO A 41 9.38 11.23 -9.68
N ILE A 42 8.25 10.64 -9.29
CA ILE A 42 6.92 11.08 -9.74
C ILE A 42 6.50 12.43 -9.14
N LEU A 43 7.17 12.84 -8.06
CA LEU A 43 7.04 14.15 -7.44
C LEU A 43 8.38 14.89 -7.52
N SER A 44 8.31 16.20 -7.74
CA SER A 44 9.49 17.04 -7.61
C SER A 44 9.95 17.13 -6.14
N PRO A 45 11.22 17.49 -5.89
CA PRO A 45 11.74 17.61 -4.52
C PRO A 45 10.93 18.58 -3.64
N ASP A 46 10.42 19.68 -4.21
CA ASP A 46 9.61 20.65 -3.49
C ASP A 46 8.23 20.10 -3.11
N GLU A 47 7.63 19.28 -3.98
CA GLU A 47 6.34 18.63 -3.72
C GLU A 47 6.47 17.55 -2.66
N LEU A 48 7.53 16.74 -2.75
CA LEU A 48 7.84 15.72 -1.74
C LEU A 48 8.11 16.37 -0.38
N HIS A 49 8.86 17.48 -0.34
CA HIS A 49 9.10 18.22 0.89
C HIS A 49 7.81 18.75 1.54
N ARG A 50 6.85 19.23 0.74
CA ARG A 50 5.54 19.65 1.25
C ARG A 50 4.73 18.48 1.78
N LEU A 51 4.77 17.34 1.10
CA LEU A 51 4.12 16.11 1.56
C LEU A 51 4.71 15.62 2.89
N ASP A 52 6.04 15.63 3.04
CA ASP A 52 6.72 15.28 4.29
C ASP A 52 6.38 16.24 5.44
N ALA A 53 6.30 17.55 5.15
CA ALA A 53 5.90 18.55 6.14
C ALA A 53 4.46 18.34 6.62
N PHE A 54 3.56 18.02 5.68
CA PHE A 54 2.16 17.73 5.96
C PHE A 54 2.00 16.42 6.76
N ASP A 55 2.67 15.36 6.34
CA ASP A 55 2.73 14.07 7.04
C ASP A 55 3.19 14.24 8.49
N SER A 56 4.32 14.92 8.68
CA SER A 56 4.85 15.25 10.01
C SER A 56 3.87 16.06 10.86
N ALA A 57 3.07 16.92 10.24
CA ALA A 57 2.07 17.71 10.94
C ALA A 57 0.87 16.86 11.37
N LEU A 58 0.40 15.92 10.52
CA LEU A 58 -0.62 14.95 10.90
C LEU A 58 -0.17 14.06 12.06
N GLU A 59 1.07 13.58 12.05
CA GLU A 59 1.63 12.78 13.14
C GLU A 59 1.62 13.54 14.48
N ARG A 60 1.97 14.83 14.46
CA ARG A 60 1.95 15.67 15.68
C ARG A 60 0.55 15.86 16.26
N HIS A 61 -0.49 15.76 15.43
CA HIS A 61 -1.88 15.80 15.87
C HIS A 61 -2.41 14.43 16.34
N GLY A 62 -1.53 13.43 16.47
CA GLY A 62 -1.84 12.10 17.01
C GLY A 62 -2.38 11.12 15.97
N GLY A 63 -2.25 11.42 14.67
CA GLY A 63 -2.53 10.48 13.59
C GLY A 63 -1.30 9.67 13.17
N ASP A 64 -1.49 8.74 12.24
CA ASP A 64 -0.42 7.88 11.70
C ASP A 64 0.31 8.51 10.48
N GLY A 65 0.20 9.83 10.31
CA GLY A 65 0.66 10.53 9.11
C GLY A 65 -0.22 10.25 7.89
N VAL A 66 0.20 10.67 6.70
CA VAL A 66 -0.38 10.26 5.42
C VAL A 66 0.05 8.83 5.10
N TRP A 67 1.34 8.53 5.28
CA TRP A 67 1.94 7.28 4.85
C TRP A 67 1.48 6.07 5.68
N GLY A 68 1.07 6.26 6.93
CA GLY A 68 0.59 5.19 7.81
C GLY A 68 -0.88 4.83 7.64
N THR A 69 -1.64 5.55 6.81
CA THR A 69 -3.08 5.29 6.60
C THR A 69 -3.37 4.15 5.64
N ASP A 70 -2.37 3.72 4.87
CA ASP A 70 -2.55 2.69 3.87
C ASP A 70 -2.76 1.30 4.50
N GLN A 71 -3.73 0.54 3.98
CA GLN A 71 -4.03 -0.80 4.48
C GLN A 71 -4.23 -1.77 3.32
N TYR A 72 -3.79 -3.00 3.51
CA TYR A 72 -3.86 -4.05 2.49
C TYR A 72 -4.55 -5.29 3.04
N GLY A 73 -5.22 -6.02 2.16
CA GLY A 73 -5.97 -7.21 2.52
C GLY A 73 -5.77 -8.33 1.51
N ILE A 74 -5.80 -9.57 2.00
CA ILE A 74 -5.83 -10.77 1.15
C ILE A 74 -7.27 -11.24 1.01
N HIS A 75 -7.71 -11.36 -0.24
CA HIS A 75 -9.03 -11.89 -0.61
C HIS A 75 -8.90 -13.20 -1.39
N THR A 76 -9.97 -14.00 -1.32
CA THR A 76 -10.14 -15.20 -2.14
C THR A 76 -10.80 -14.81 -3.45
N GLY A 77 -10.16 -15.12 -4.57
CA GLY A 77 -10.54 -14.72 -5.93
C GLY A 77 -9.48 -13.80 -6.52
N GLY A 78 -8.35 -14.37 -6.95
CA GLY A 78 -7.27 -13.62 -7.60
C GLY A 78 -7.74 -12.87 -8.86
N PRO A 79 -6.95 -11.90 -9.35
CA PRO A 79 -7.29 -11.17 -10.56
C PRO A 79 -7.53 -12.13 -11.73
N THR A 80 -8.54 -11.83 -12.57
CA THR A 80 -8.87 -12.61 -13.78
C THR A 80 -7.62 -12.81 -14.64
N GLY A 81 -7.06 -14.02 -14.63
CA GLY A 81 -5.83 -14.38 -15.36
C GLY A 81 -4.70 -14.95 -14.49
N SER A 82 -4.81 -14.87 -13.16
CA SER A 82 -3.94 -15.55 -12.21
C SER A 82 -4.41 -17.01 -11.99
N ASP A 83 -3.49 -17.98 -12.05
CA ASP A 83 -3.73 -19.37 -11.65
C ASP A 83 -3.92 -19.52 -10.13
N THR A 84 -3.80 -18.41 -9.38
CA THR A 84 -3.82 -18.38 -7.92
C THR A 84 -5.19 -17.93 -7.40
N ALA A 85 -5.76 -18.70 -6.46
CA ALA A 85 -7.05 -18.41 -5.83
C ALA A 85 -7.02 -17.21 -4.85
N LEU A 86 -5.87 -16.55 -4.67
CA LEU A 86 -5.68 -15.45 -3.73
C LEU A 86 -5.20 -14.20 -4.47
N GLY A 87 -5.60 -13.03 -3.97
CA GLY A 87 -5.12 -11.74 -4.46
C GLY A 87 -5.01 -10.71 -3.34
N VAL A 88 -4.28 -9.64 -3.62
CA VAL A 88 -4.08 -8.50 -2.72
C VAL A 88 -4.92 -7.31 -3.18
N VAL A 89 -5.52 -6.61 -2.23
CA VAL A 89 -6.21 -5.34 -2.47
C VAL A 89 -5.70 -4.26 -1.52
N CYS A 90 -5.50 -3.04 -2.03
CA CYS A 90 -5.36 -1.86 -1.20
C CYS A 90 -6.76 -1.50 -0.66
N VAL A 91 -6.97 -1.75 0.63
CA VAL A 91 -8.23 -1.51 1.34
C VAL A 91 -8.43 -0.02 1.60
N TYR A 92 -7.34 0.68 1.94
CA TYR A 92 -7.31 2.12 2.09
C TYR A 92 -6.06 2.66 1.41
N HIS A 93 -6.24 3.59 0.49
CA HIS A 93 -5.14 4.34 -0.09
C HIS A 93 -4.74 5.48 0.83
N PRO A 94 -3.44 5.81 0.90
CA PRO A 94 -3.02 7.02 1.57
C PRO A 94 -3.55 8.22 0.79
N GLN A 95 -4.07 9.22 1.51
CA GLN A 95 -4.65 10.42 0.89
C GLN A 95 -4.63 11.61 1.85
N ILE A 96 -4.52 12.80 1.28
CA ILE A 96 -4.77 14.09 1.91
C ILE A 96 -6.29 14.32 1.83
N THR A 97 -6.97 14.41 2.97
CA THR A 97 -8.43 14.59 3.04
C THR A 97 -8.85 16.02 3.31
N ASP A 98 -10.05 16.39 2.83
CA ASP A 98 -10.64 17.73 2.99
C ASP A 98 -10.75 18.20 4.46
N ASP A 99 -10.94 17.26 5.39
CA ASP A 99 -11.09 17.52 6.83
C ASP A 99 -9.74 17.68 7.57
N SER A 100 -8.63 17.60 6.86
CA SER A 100 -7.32 17.79 7.45
C SER A 100 -7.22 19.22 7.98
N VAL A 101 -7.11 19.37 9.30
CA VAL A 101 -6.98 20.66 10.03
C VAL A 101 -5.81 21.54 9.54
N LEU A 102 -4.96 21.00 8.68
CA LEU A 102 -3.78 21.62 8.09
C LEU A 102 -4.03 22.15 6.66
N ARG A 103 -5.22 21.90 6.08
CA ARG A 103 -5.58 22.39 4.75
C ARG A 103 -5.62 23.92 4.74
N GLY A 104 -4.89 24.53 3.82
CA GLY A 104 -4.77 25.99 3.67
C GLY A 104 -3.73 26.69 4.57
N GLY A 105 -3.10 25.98 5.52
CA GLY A 105 -2.06 26.55 6.40
C GLY A 105 -0.64 26.55 5.80
N ASP A 106 -0.30 25.51 5.04
CA ASP A 106 1.09 25.18 4.68
C ASP A 106 1.39 25.17 3.16
N GLY A 107 0.57 25.83 2.34
CA GLY A 107 0.88 26.03 0.92
C GLY A 107 0.64 24.80 0.02
N ILE A 108 -0.31 23.95 0.39
CA ILE A 108 -0.95 23.00 -0.51
C ILE A 108 -2.24 23.66 -1.01
N ASP A 109 -2.23 24.07 -2.28
CA ASP A 109 -3.42 24.47 -3.02
C ASP A 109 -4.09 23.25 -3.66
N ASP A 110 -5.31 23.44 -4.18
CA ASP A 110 -6.11 22.35 -4.74
C ASP A 110 -5.38 21.59 -5.87
N ASP A 111 -4.65 22.32 -6.73
CA ASP A 111 -3.88 21.74 -7.85
C ASP A 111 -2.69 20.90 -7.35
N LEU A 112 -2.02 21.33 -6.28
CA LEU A 112 -0.97 20.53 -5.65
C LEU A 112 -1.57 19.33 -4.89
N GLU A 113 -2.67 19.51 -4.19
CA GLU A 113 -3.36 18.44 -3.48
C GLU A 113 -3.75 17.30 -4.43
N GLU A 114 -4.33 17.62 -5.59
CA GLU A 114 -4.72 16.64 -6.61
C GLU A 114 -3.49 15.84 -7.09
N ARG A 115 -2.36 16.52 -7.34
CA ARG A 115 -1.12 15.87 -7.76
C ARG A 115 -0.52 14.99 -6.68
N LEU A 116 -0.50 15.45 -5.44
CA LEU A 116 -0.02 14.67 -4.30
C LEU A 116 -0.90 13.43 -4.09
N ASN A 117 -2.23 13.57 -4.13
CA ASN A 117 -3.16 12.45 -4.02
C ASN A 117 -3.03 11.46 -5.20
N ALA A 118 -2.76 11.94 -6.42
CA ALA A 118 -2.46 11.06 -7.54
C ALA A 118 -1.16 10.27 -7.34
N ALA A 119 -0.13 10.88 -6.76
CA ALA A 119 1.11 10.21 -6.41
C ALA A 119 0.93 9.19 -5.27
N LEU A 120 0.16 9.54 -4.24
CA LEU A 120 -0.19 8.64 -3.13
C LEU A 120 -1.02 7.43 -3.59
N TRP A 121 -1.93 7.64 -4.55
CA TRP A 121 -2.66 6.56 -5.18
C TRP A 121 -1.71 5.60 -5.91
N GLN A 122 -0.80 6.12 -6.74
CA GLN A 122 0.20 5.30 -7.44
C GLN A 122 1.10 4.54 -6.48
N TYR A 123 1.48 5.16 -5.36
CA TYR A 123 2.21 4.50 -4.30
C TYR A 123 1.44 3.31 -3.72
N GLY A 124 0.17 3.50 -3.33
CA GLY A 124 -0.66 2.42 -2.80
C GLY A 124 -0.83 1.25 -3.79
N GLU A 125 -1.06 1.56 -5.07
CA GLU A 125 -1.13 0.54 -6.14
C GLU A 125 0.20 -0.22 -6.31
N ARG A 126 1.33 0.50 -6.23
CA ARG A 126 2.65 -0.12 -6.35
C ARG A 126 2.96 -1.03 -5.17
N VAL A 127 2.60 -0.62 -3.95
CA VAL A 127 2.72 -1.46 -2.75
C VAL A 127 1.85 -2.71 -2.89
N ALA A 128 0.58 -2.58 -3.31
CA ALA A 128 -0.30 -3.72 -3.52
C ALA A 128 0.28 -4.72 -4.54
N THR A 129 0.84 -4.22 -5.65
CA THR A 129 1.50 -5.04 -6.67
C THR A 129 2.68 -5.82 -6.09
N LEU A 130 3.54 -5.17 -5.30
CA LEU A 130 4.70 -5.83 -4.68
C LEU A 130 4.29 -6.88 -3.64
N ILE A 131 3.22 -6.64 -2.89
CA ILE A 131 2.67 -7.66 -1.97
C ILE A 131 2.07 -8.84 -2.77
N ASP A 132 1.46 -8.59 -3.92
CA ASP A 132 0.92 -9.64 -4.80
C ASP A 132 2.04 -10.55 -5.34
N ASP A 133 3.19 -9.96 -5.72
CA ASP A 133 4.39 -10.73 -6.12
C ASP A 133 4.88 -11.67 -4.99
N GLU A 134 4.94 -11.17 -3.75
CA GLU A 134 5.30 -11.95 -2.56
C GLU A 134 4.27 -13.07 -2.27
N LEU A 135 2.98 -12.76 -2.41
CA LEU A 135 1.90 -13.72 -2.25
C LEU A 135 2.00 -14.84 -3.30
N GLU A 136 2.25 -14.49 -4.56
CA GLU A 136 2.41 -15.46 -5.64
C GLU A 136 3.61 -16.39 -5.36
N ALA A 137 4.75 -15.83 -4.97
CA ALA A 137 5.93 -16.61 -4.59
C ALA A 137 5.62 -17.58 -3.43
N PHE A 138 4.96 -17.09 -2.38
CA PHE A 138 4.56 -17.89 -1.22
C PHE A 138 3.63 -19.05 -1.58
N VAL A 139 2.64 -18.80 -2.45
CA VAL A 139 1.71 -19.84 -2.89
C VAL A 139 2.44 -20.89 -3.73
N ARG A 140 3.31 -20.48 -4.66
CA ARG A 140 4.12 -21.40 -5.46
C ARG A 140 5.02 -22.29 -4.60
N GLU A 141 5.64 -21.74 -3.55
CA GLU A 141 6.46 -22.51 -2.61
C GLU A 141 5.64 -23.50 -1.78
N THR A 142 4.43 -23.11 -1.35
CA THR A 142 3.56 -23.95 -0.53
C THR A 142 2.91 -25.09 -1.30
N GLN A 143 2.78 -24.97 -2.63
CA GLN A 143 2.26 -26.02 -3.51
C GLN A 143 3.32 -27.02 -3.99
N ARG A 144 4.61 -26.75 -3.71
CA ARG A 144 5.74 -27.60 -4.10
C ARG A 144 5.96 -28.76 -3.14
#